data_AF-A0A954QLQ7-F1
#
_entry.id   AF-A0A954QLQ7-F1
#
_cell.length_a   1.000
_cell.length_b   1.000
_cell.length_c   1.000
_cell.angle_alpha   90.00
_cell.angle_beta   90.00
_cell.angle_gamma   90.00
#
_symmetry.space_group_name_H-M   'P 1'
#
loop_
_entity.id
_entity.type
_entity.pdbx_description
1 polymer ?
#
loop_
_entity_poly.entity_id
_entity_poly.type
_entity_poly.pdbx_seq_one_letter_code
_entity_poly.pdbx_strand_id
1 'polypeptide(L)'
;MTPRSSSIAVATVAAPRPICLVIWPGATWLCGALAVAWLCLLLPRATIAQEPGGTSAVEQSPAVGGTSTDAAAPAVDSADSPVAAAPLGNPSLEPKGERIGRRILVQLPIAGNSDAIIKRTVERMLEHLPKGGQRPVLVFEFAAAEDGGGSGSEFERCLSLARFITSSALEGVRTVAYVPQQVTGHAVLPAIACEQLIMNPDAILGDAGESEAAVGPTVRASYVEIARARRTIPEAIALGMLVSELQIDRVTTGNGVLYVWQEELAKLREERADIQAIDTI
;
A
#
# COMPACT_ATOMS: atom_id res chain seq x y z
N MET A 1 33.88 -6.94 50.64
CA MET A 1 33.45 -6.48 49.30
C MET A 1 31.94 -6.34 49.30
N THR A 2 31.41 -5.25 48.75
CA THR A 2 29.97 -4.93 48.76
C THR A 2 29.31 -5.28 47.42
N PRO A 3 28.17 -5.99 47.38
CA PRO A 3 27.36 -6.09 46.17
C PRO A 3 26.66 -4.75 45.90
N ARG A 4 26.83 -4.18 44.69
CA ARG A 4 26.01 -3.04 44.24
C ARG A 4 24.67 -3.58 43.72
N SER A 5 23.61 -3.34 44.47
CA SER A 5 22.24 -3.44 43.94
C SER A 5 21.91 -2.14 43.21
N SER A 6 21.55 -2.23 41.93
CA SER A 6 21.13 -1.10 41.11
C SER A 6 19.63 -1.19 40.85
N SER A 7 18.81 -0.65 41.75
CA SER A 7 17.38 -0.48 41.49
C SER A 7 17.17 0.57 40.41
N ILE A 8 16.54 0.19 39.30
CA ILE A 8 15.96 1.12 38.33
C ILE A 8 14.48 1.31 38.70
N ALA A 9 14.02 2.55 38.76
CA ALA A 9 12.72 2.90 39.32
C ALA A 9 11.56 2.55 38.38
N VAL A 10 10.50 1.94 38.93
CA VAL A 10 9.21 1.79 38.24
C VAL A 10 8.51 3.15 38.22
N ALA A 11 8.31 3.71 37.03
CA ALA A 11 7.62 4.99 36.86
C ALA A 11 6.09 4.81 36.90
N THR A 12 5.51 4.74 38.09
CA THR A 12 4.05 4.77 38.27
C THR A 12 3.50 6.16 37.94
N VAL A 13 2.82 6.29 36.78
CA VAL A 13 2.05 7.48 36.41
C VAL A 13 0.56 7.23 36.66
N ALA A 14 -0.13 8.22 37.22
CA ALA A 14 -1.45 8.03 37.80
C ALA A 14 -2.61 8.29 36.84
N ALA A 15 -3.60 7.40 36.88
CA ALA A 15 -5.01 7.71 36.64
C ALA A 15 -5.68 8.03 38.01
N PRO A 16 -6.95 8.53 38.08
CA PRO A 16 -7.87 8.86 36.98
C PRO A 16 -8.50 10.26 37.09
N ARG A 17 -9.31 10.64 36.08
CA ARG A 17 -10.61 11.31 36.30
C ARG A 17 -11.55 11.11 35.08
N PRO A 18 -12.87 10.97 35.29
CA PRO A 18 -13.81 10.64 34.21
C PRO A 18 -14.33 11.89 33.50
N ILE A 19 -14.74 11.75 32.23
CA ILE A 19 -15.45 12.78 31.46
C ILE A 19 -16.81 12.23 31.00
N CYS A 20 -17.81 13.10 31.07
CA CYS A 20 -19.25 12.87 30.97
C CYS A 20 -19.72 11.83 29.94
N LEU A 21 -20.41 10.80 30.44
CA LEU A 21 -21.37 10.00 29.66
C LEU A 21 -22.60 10.87 29.34
N VAL A 22 -22.66 11.46 28.14
CA VAL A 22 -23.85 12.20 27.68
C VAL A 22 -24.89 11.20 27.18
N ILE A 23 -25.85 10.88 28.04
CA ILE A 23 -27.01 10.04 27.69
C ILE A 23 -27.95 10.85 26.79
N TRP A 24 -28.19 10.38 25.56
CA TRP A 24 -29.15 11.00 24.64
C TRP A 24 -30.42 10.13 24.54
N PRO A 25 -31.58 10.58 25.05
CA PRO A 25 -32.77 9.74 25.15
C PRO A 25 -33.71 9.85 23.94
N GLY A 26 -34.13 8.71 23.42
CA GLY A 26 -35.42 8.55 22.73
C GLY A 26 -35.43 8.58 21.20
N ALA A 27 -35.52 7.40 20.58
CA ALA A 27 -36.02 7.21 19.21
C ALA A 27 -36.55 5.78 19.00
N THR A 28 -37.67 5.41 19.64
CA THR A 28 -38.30 4.08 19.46
C THR A 28 -39.29 4.06 18.31
N TRP A 29 -38.90 3.50 17.16
CA TRP A 29 -39.79 3.05 16.06
C TRP A 29 -39.29 1.68 15.58
N LEU A 30 -39.96 0.55 15.84
CA LEU A 30 -41.21 -0.02 15.28
C LEU A 30 -41.14 -0.50 13.81
N CYS A 31 -41.33 -1.83 13.66
CA CYS A 31 -41.98 -2.55 12.55
C CYS A 31 -41.28 -2.74 11.18
N GLY A 32 -41.54 -3.91 10.56
CA GLY A 32 -41.20 -4.26 9.17
C GLY A 32 -39.78 -4.78 8.96
N ALA A 33 -39.47 -6.07 8.83
CA ALA A 33 -40.27 -7.25 8.48
C ALA A 33 -40.89 -7.21 7.07
N LEU A 34 -40.05 -7.43 6.04
CA LEU A 34 -40.46 -7.89 4.71
C LEU A 34 -39.32 -8.68 4.05
N ALA A 35 -39.50 -9.99 3.87
CA ALA A 35 -38.51 -10.85 3.21
C ALA A 35 -38.67 -10.79 1.69
N VAL A 36 -37.60 -10.44 0.96
CA VAL A 36 -37.60 -10.42 -0.51
C VAL A 36 -37.18 -11.77 -1.06
N ALA A 37 -38.14 -12.53 -1.58
CA ALA A 37 -37.85 -13.72 -2.36
C ALA A 37 -37.40 -13.32 -3.77
N TRP A 38 -36.19 -13.72 -4.18
CA TRP A 38 -35.72 -13.57 -5.56
C TRP A 38 -35.11 -14.88 -6.08
N LEU A 39 -36.00 -15.73 -6.60
CA LEU A 39 -35.66 -16.94 -7.34
C LEU A 39 -35.49 -16.58 -8.82
N CYS A 40 -34.27 -16.66 -9.35
CA CYS A 40 -34.02 -16.61 -10.79
C CYS A 40 -32.86 -17.53 -11.17
N LEU A 41 -33.15 -18.52 -12.04
CA LEU A 41 -32.20 -19.52 -12.55
C LEU A 41 -31.90 -19.24 -14.04
N LEU A 42 -30.85 -19.88 -14.57
CA LEU A 42 -30.56 -20.12 -16.02
C LEU A 42 -30.03 -18.93 -16.88
N LEU A 43 -28.69 -18.92 -17.11
CA LEU A 43 -27.98 -19.33 -18.35
C LEU A 43 -28.55 -18.96 -19.76
N PRO A 44 -27.73 -18.92 -20.86
CA PRO A 44 -26.25 -18.83 -20.99
C PRO A 44 -25.69 -17.92 -22.14
N ARG A 45 -24.34 -17.85 -22.23
CA ARG A 45 -23.44 -17.74 -23.44
C ARG A 45 -23.81 -16.92 -24.70
N ALA A 46 -22.84 -16.11 -25.14
CA ALA A 46 -22.44 -15.96 -26.55
C ALA A 46 -20.93 -15.64 -26.68
N THR A 47 -20.28 -15.90 -27.82
CA THR A 47 -18.83 -15.68 -28.03
C THR A 47 -18.50 -15.40 -29.51
N ILE A 48 -17.92 -14.22 -29.79
CA ILE A 48 -17.26 -13.79 -31.05
C ILE A 48 -16.24 -12.72 -30.60
N ALA A 49 -14.93 -12.63 -30.92
CA ALA A 49 -13.97 -13.22 -31.87
C ALA A 49 -13.43 -12.21 -32.92
N GLN A 50 -12.12 -12.34 -33.21
CA GLN A 50 -11.33 -11.76 -34.32
C GLN A 50 -10.71 -10.34 -34.20
N GLU A 51 -9.36 -10.30 -34.30
CA GLU A 51 -8.50 -9.18 -34.76
C GLU A 51 -8.37 -9.24 -36.33
N PRO A 52 -7.40 -8.64 -37.10
CA PRO A 52 -6.24 -7.80 -36.75
C PRO A 52 -5.85 -6.63 -37.71
N GLY A 53 -4.82 -5.86 -37.30
CA GLY A 53 -3.73 -5.45 -38.20
C GLY A 53 -3.66 -3.99 -38.69
N GLY A 54 -2.44 -3.42 -38.71
CA GLY A 54 -2.10 -2.14 -39.35
C GLY A 54 -0.78 -1.53 -38.85
N THR A 55 0.20 -1.28 -39.72
CA THR A 55 1.59 -0.90 -39.36
C THR A 55 2.08 0.43 -39.96
N SER A 56 2.83 1.22 -39.16
CA SER A 56 3.80 2.27 -39.54
C SER A 56 4.62 2.63 -38.26
N ALA A 57 5.94 2.86 -38.17
CA ALA A 57 7.01 3.30 -39.10
C ALA A 57 6.86 4.78 -39.54
N VAL A 58 7.86 5.68 -39.53
CA VAL A 58 9.31 5.60 -39.89
C VAL A 58 10.15 6.76 -39.22
N GLU A 59 11.50 6.64 -39.17
CA GLU A 59 12.57 7.67 -38.87
C GLU A 59 12.58 8.38 -37.47
N GLN A 60 13.68 8.62 -36.72
CA GLN A 60 15.14 8.92 -36.93
C GLN A 60 15.46 10.41 -37.24
N SER A 61 16.04 11.23 -36.34
CA SER A 61 17.49 11.34 -35.95
C SER A 61 18.13 12.62 -36.56
N PRO A 62 19.36 13.13 -36.25
CA PRO A 62 20.18 13.20 -35.02
C PRO A 62 20.58 14.66 -34.61
N ALA A 63 21.34 14.86 -33.52
CA ALA A 63 22.35 15.95 -33.35
C ALA A 63 23.29 15.71 -32.13
N VAL A 64 24.51 16.27 -32.13
CA VAL A 64 25.55 16.07 -31.07
C VAL A 64 26.38 17.35 -30.83
N GLY A 65 26.79 17.59 -29.57
CA GLY A 65 27.68 18.67 -29.08
C GLY A 65 27.19 19.20 -27.71
N GLY A 66 27.98 19.52 -26.68
CA GLY A 66 29.42 19.79 -26.58
C GLY A 66 29.67 21.31 -26.47
N THR A 67 30.38 21.88 -25.49
CA THR A 67 31.18 21.35 -24.35
C THR A 67 31.24 22.39 -23.19
N SER A 68 31.80 22.00 -22.02
CA SER A 68 32.64 22.80 -21.07
C SER A 68 32.36 24.30 -20.78
N THR A 69 32.42 24.83 -19.55
CA THR A 69 32.92 24.29 -18.26
C THR A 69 32.03 24.81 -17.09
N ASP A 70 32.40 25.34 -15.90
CA ASP A 70 33.68 25.66 -15.19
C ASP A 70 33.51 25.62 -13.65
N ALA A 71 34.56 25.94 -12.88
CA ALA A 71 34.63 25.80 -11.42
C ALA A 71 34.30 27.07 -10.62
N ALA A 72 33.88 26.88 -9.35
CA ALA A 72 34.49 27.55 -8.18
C ALA A 72 33.91 27.01 -6.84
N ALA A 73 34.79 26.82 -5.85
CA ALA A 73 34.45 26.74 -4.43
C ALA A 73 35.36 27.72 -3.65
N PRO A 74 34.84 28.36 -2.60
CA PRO A 74 35.48 28.30 -1.27
C PRO A 74 34.46 27.80 -0.21
N ALA A 75 34.78 27.05 0.84
CA ALA A 75 35.90 27.06 1.79
C ALA A 75 35.67 27.96 3.04
N VAL A 76 35.15 27.29 4.10
CA VAL A 76 35.30 27.49 5.56
C VAL A 76 35.46 28.89 6.19
N ASP A 77 34.66 29.11 7.24
CA ASP A 77 35.13 29.67 8.53
C ASP A 77 34.38 28.98 9.71
N SER A 78 34.80 29.20 10.96
CA SER A 78 34.47 28.32 12.12
C SER A 78 34.02 29.04 13.41
N ALA A 79 33.18 28.36 14.19
CA ALA A 79 32.79 28.66 15.58
C ALA A 79 31.93 29.95 15.79
N ASP A 80 31.21 30.16 16.90
CA ASP A 80 31.02 29.35 18.13
C ASP A 80 29.58 29.55 18.68
N SER A 81 29.05 28.52 19.36
CA SER A 81 27.99 28.57 20.40
C SER A 81 26.56 29.10 20.07
N PRO A 82 25.54 28.72 20.87
CA PRO A 82 25.31 27.43 21.51
C PRO A 82 23.94 26.83 21.10
N VAL A 83 23.79 25.50 21.18
CA VAL A 83 22.52 24.82 20.84
C VAL A 83 21.48 25.00 21.95
N ALA A 84 20.71 26.08 21.87
CA ALA A 84 19.44 26.19 22.58
C ALA A 84 18.39 25.27 21.92
N ALA A 85 17.67 24.49 22.73
CA ALA A 85 16.67 23.56 22.22
C ALA A 85 15.45 24.31 21.66
N ALA A 86 15.41 24.50 20.34
CA ALA A 86 14.21 24.95 19.65
C ALA A 86 13.08 23.91 19.85
N PRO A 87 11.85 24.34 20.21
CA PRO A 87 10.72 23.42 20.28
C PRO A 87 10.49 22.72 18.94
N LEU A 88 9.98 21.49 18.98
CA LEU A 88 9.49 20.78 17.80
C LEU A 88 8.28 21.53 17.21
N GLY A 89 8.55 22.50 16.33
CA GLY A 89 7.53 23.17 15.56
C GLY A 89 6.84 22.15 14.67
N ASN A 90 5.51 22.04 14.77
CA ASN A 90 4.72 21.29 13.80
C ASN A 90 5.12 21.76 12.39
N PRO A 91 5.48 20.84 11.47
CA PRO A 91 5.80 21.22 10.11
C PRO A 91 4.56 21.87 9.51
N SER A 92 4.64 23.20 9.30
CA SER A 92 3.49 23.98 8.87
C SER A 92 3.07 23.48 7.49
N LEU A 93 1.86 22.91 7.42
CA LEU A 93 1.29 22.39 6.18
C LEU A 93 0.81 23.56 5.32
N GLU A 94 1.79 24.27 4.74
CA GLU A 94 1.62 25.20 3.63
C GLU A 94 0.60 24.61 2.64
N PRO A 95 -0.57 25.25 2.43
CA PRO A 95 -1.66 24.66 1.67
C PRO A 95 -1.28 24.59 0.19
N LYS A 96 -0.69 23.46 -0.20
CA LYS A 96 0.02 23.22 -1.48
C LYS A 96 -0.94 23.03 -2.66
N GLY A 97 -1.83 24.00 -2.85
CA GLY A 97 -2.99 23.96 -3.72
C GLY A 97 -4.10 23.04 -3.20
N GLU A 98 -5.35 23.34 -3.52
CA GLU A 98 -6.49 22.52 -3.13
C GLU A 98 -6.50 21.19 -3.91
N ARG A 99 -6.03 20.13 -3.27
CA ARG A 99 -6.08 18.77 -3.82
C ARG A 99 -7.43 18.12 -3.52
N ILE A 100 -8.15 17.77 -4.57
CA ILE A 100 -9.40 17.02 -4.45
C ILE A 100 -9.07 15.58 -4.06
N GLY A 101 -9.45 15.22 -2.84
CA GLY A 101 -9.48 13.84 -2.34
C GLY A 101 -10.87 13.22 -2.48
N ARG A 102 -10.91 11.89 -2.71
CA ARG A 102 -12.10 11.05 -2.55
C ARG A 102 -11.70 9.78 -1.78
N ARG A 103 -12.63 9.27 -0.98
CA ARG A 103 -12.46 8.10 -0.11
C ARG A 103 -13.34 6.97 -0.62
N ILE A 104 -12.76 5.80 -0.84
CA ILE A 104 -13.39 4.58 -1.31
C ILE A 104 -13.27 3.57 -0.17
N LEU A 105 -14.40 3.10 0.37
CA LEU A 105 -14.39 2.02 1.36
C LEU A 105 -14.26 0.68 0.62
N VAL A 106 -13.16 -0.02 0.87
CA VAL A 106 -12.95 -1.42 0.50
C VAL A 106 -13.34 -2.26 1.70
N GLN A 107 -14.59 -2.73 1.70
CA GLN A 107 -15.10 -3.64 2.74
C GLN A 107 -14.40 -4.99 2.64
N LEU A 108 -14.00 -5.54 3.79
CA LEU A 108 -13.35 -6.83 3.91
C LEU A 108 -14.26 -7.86 4.62
N PRO A 109 -14.28 -9.12 4.17
CA PRO A 109 -13.49 -9.70 3.08
C PRO A 109 -13.99 -9.33 1.67
N ILE A 110 -13.05 -9.28 0.71
CA ILE A 110 -13.34 -9.01 -0.71
C ILE A 110 -13.81 -10.31 -1.38
N ALA A 111 -15.10 -10.62 -1.28
CA ALA A 111 -15.71 -11.81 -1.88
C ALA A 111 -16.89 -11.46 -2.82
N GLY A 112 -17.26 -12.42 -3.68
CA GLY A 112 -18.47 -12.39 -4.52
C GLY A 112 -18.46 -11.29 -5.59
N ASN A 113 -19.21 -10.21 -5.35
CA ASN A 113 -19.38 -9.10 -6.31
C ASN A 113 -18.75 -7.79 -5.84
N SER A 114 -18.00 -7.83 -4.72
CA SER A 114 -17.48 -6.65 -4.02
C SER A 114 -16.49 -5.85 -4.88
N ASP A 115 -15.62 -6.53 -5.62
CA ASP A 115 -14.67 -5.90 -6.55
C ASP A 115 -15.40 -5.11 -7.65
N ALA A 116 -16.45 -5.67 -8.25
CA ALA A 116 -17.22 -5.03 -9.30
C ALA A 116 -18.09 -3.87 -8.77
N ILE A 117 -18.48 -3.88 -7.48
CA ILE A 117 -19.15 -2.73 -6.83
C ILE A 117 -18.14 -1.58 -6.62
N ILE A 118 -16.93 -1.89 -6.15
CA ILE A 118 -15.86 -0.90 -5.96
C ILE A 118 -15.46 -0.27 -7.30
N LYS A 119 -15.23 -1.08 -8.35
CA LYS A 119 -14.90 -0.62 -9.71
C LYS A 119 -15.91 0.39 -10.26
N ARG A 120 -17.18 0.02 -10.33
CA ARG A 120 -18.29 0.90 -10.80
C ARG A 120 -18.46 2.16 -9.96
N THR A 121 -18.04 2.13 -8.69
CA THR A 121 -18.05 3.31 -7.82
C THR A 121 -16.89 4.25 -8.15
N VAL A 122 -15.69 3.70 -8.37
CA VAL A 122 -14.51 4.47 -8.81
C VAL A 122 -14.72 5.04 -10.21
N GLU A 123 -15.17 4.24 -11.18
CA GLU A 123 -15.45 4.65 -12.56
C GLU A 123 -16.38 5.87 -12.60
N ARG A 124 -17.51 5.82 -11.89
CA ARG A 124 -18.44 6.94 -11.78
C ARG A 124 -17.82 8.16 -11.08
N MET A 125 -16.91 7.98 -10.12
CA MET A 125 -16.19 9.12 -9.54
C MET A 125 -15.20 9.75 -10.54
N LEU A 126 -14.48 8.94 -11.31
CA LEU A 126 -13.52 9.41 -12.33
C LEU A 126 -14.20 10.31 -13.39
N GLU A 127 -15.42 9.98 -13.81
CA GLU A 127 -16.24 10.80 -14.72
C GLU A 127 -16.44 12.24 -14.22
N HIS A 128 -16.50 12.43 -12.90
CA HIS A 128 -16.86 13.69 -12.22
C HIS A 128 -15.64 14.41 -11.61
N LEU A 129 -14.41 13.91 -11.81
CA LEU A 129 -13.19 14.61 -11.39
C LEU A 129 -12.78 15.67 -12.42
N PRO A 130 -12.19 16.80 -11.99
CA PRO A 130 -11.76 17.83 -12.91
C PRO A 130 -10.61 17.36 -13.80
N LYS A 131 -10.70 17.66 -15.09
CA LYS A 131 -9.69 17.33 -16.09
C LYS A 131 -8.66 18.46 -16.16
N GLY A 132 -7.60 18.32 -15.35
CA GLY A 132 -6.50 19.28 -15.25
C GLY A 132 -6.22 19.74 -13.81
N GLY A 133 -5.14 20.50 -13.61
CA GLY A 133 -4.66 20.88 -12.29
C GLY A 133 -3.80 19.78 -11.63
N GLN A 134 -3.83 19.68 -10.30
CA GLN A 134 -3.13 18.62 -9.58
C GLN A 134 -3.91 17.29 -9.65
N ARG A 135 -3.21 16.19 -9.97
CA ARG A 135 -3.75 14.83 -10.02
C ARG A 135 -4.57 14.52 -8.75
N PRO A 136 -5.90 14.30 -8.83
CA PRO A 136 -6.74 14.04 -7.66
C PRO A 136 -6.32 12.76 -6.92
N VAL A 137 -6.70 12.64 -5.65
CA VAL A 137 -6.31 11.50 -4.80
C VAL A 137 -7.51 10.59 -4.54
N LEU A 138 -7.39 9.31 -4.86
CA LEU A 138 -8.30 8.26 -4.41
C LEU A 138 -7.66 7.49 -3.25
N VAL A 139 -8.28 7.58 -2.07
CA VAL A 139 -7.90 6.81 -0.89
C VAL A 139 -8.79 5.57 -0.79
N PHE A 140 -8.20 4.40 -1.00
CA PHE A 140 -8.80 3.10 -0.76
C PHE A 140 -8.60 2.74 0.71
N GLU A 141 -9.63 2.92 1.52
CA GLU A 141 -9.64 2.56 2.94
C GLU A 141 -10.09 1.11 3.09
N PHE A 142 -9.19 0.27 3.58
CA PHE A 142 -9.43 -1.14 3.79
C PHE A 142 -10.08 -1.33 5.17
N ALA A 143 -11.39 -1.57 5.16
CA ALA A 143 -12.22 -1.62 6.36
C ALA A 143 -12.68 -3.06 6.62
N ALA A 144 -12.16 -3.66 7.69
CA ALA A 144 -12.68 -4.91 8.22
C ALA A 144 -13.90 -4.65 9.10
N ALA A 145 -14.93 -5.50 9.00
CA ALA A 145 -16.11 -5.43 9.84
C ALA A 145 -15.93 -6.16 11.20
N GLU A 146 -14.94 -7.06 11.27
CA GLU A 146 -14.58 -7.90 12.41
C GLU A 146 -13.04 -8.08 12.43
N ASP A 147 -12.50 -8.60 13.53
CA ASP A 147 -11.05 -8.78 13.73
C ASP A 147 -10.36 -9.68 12.67
N GLY A 148 -11.15 -10.42 11.88
CA GLY A 148 -10.66 -11.29 10.80
C GLY A 148 -9.99 -10.58 9.62
N GLY A 149 -9.99 -9.25 9.55
CA GLY A 149 -8.95 -8.50 8.84
C GLY A 149 -8.83 -8.62 7.31
N GLY A 150 -9.73 -9.34 6.63
CA GLY A 150 -9.53 -9.72 5.21
C GLY A 150 -9.45 -11.22 4.97
N SER A 151 -9.39 -12.03 6.02
CA SER A 151 -9.52 -13.48 5.93
C SER A 151 -10.80 -13.90 5.21
N GLY A 152 -10.69 -14.89 4.32
CA GLY A 152 -11.76 -15.27 3.40
C GLY A 152 -11.95 -14.33 2.19
N SER A 153 -11.05 -13.38 1.93
CA SER A 153 -11.07 -12.60 0.68
C SER A 153 -10.64 -13.48 -0.51
N GLU A 154 -11.47 -13.54 -1.54
CA GLU A 154 -11.28 -14.40 -2.71
C GLU A 154 -10.15 -13.87 -3.61
N PHE A 155 -9.19 -14.72 -3.97
CA PHE A 155 -8.01 -14.36 -4.78
C PHE A 155 -8.39 -13.66 -6.08
N GLU A 156 -9.34 -14.21 -6.84
CA GLU A 156 -9.77 -13.68 -8.13
C GLU A 156 -10.41 -12.30 -8.00
N ARG A 157 -11.10 -12.01 -6.89
CA ARG A 157 -11.72 -10.69 -6.63
C ARG A 157 -10.66 -9.67 -6.27
N CYS A 158 -9.70 -10.08 -5.43
CA CYS A 158 -8.56 -9.26 -5.02
C CYS A 158 -7.66 -8.91 -6.21
N LEU A 159 -7.31 -9.89 -7.04
CA LEU A 159 -6.55 -9.69 -8.28
C LEU A 159 -7.34 -8.88 -9.32
N SER A 160 -8.65 -9.12 -9.44
CA SER A 160 -9.54 -8.32 -10.29
C SER A 160 -9.50 -6.84 -9.89
N LEU A 161 -9.58 -6.53 -8.59
CA LEU A 161 -9.49 -5.16 -8.08
C LEU A 161 -8.08 -4.59 -8.25
N ALA A 162 -7.03 -5.36 -7.92
CA ALA A 162 -5.63 -4.93 -8.06
C ALA A 162 -5.28 -4.54 -9.50
N ARG A 163 -5.62 -5.38 -10.49
CA ARG A 163 -5.42 -5.09 -11.92
C ARG A 163 -6.16 -3.85 -12.41
N PHE A 164 -7.30 -3.51 -11.80
CA PHE A 164 -8.01 -2.27 -12.07
C PHE A 164 -7.25 -1.07 -11.49
N ILE A 165 -6.79 -1.14 -10.24
CA ILE A 165 -6.02 -0.07 -9.58
C ILE A 165 -4.68 0.18 -10.29
N THR A 166 -4.05 -0.84 -10.89
CA THR A 166 -2.84 -0.70 -11.71
C THR A 166 -3.09 -0.27 -13.16
N SER A 167 -4.33 -0.30 -13.64
CA SER A 167 -4.67 0.02 -15.04
C SER A 167 -4.59 1.51 -15.38
N SER A 168 -4.55 1.80 -16.69
CA SER A 168 -4.53 3.16 -17.22
C SER A 168 -5.77 4.00 -16.88
N ALA A 169 -6.89 3.36 -16.50
CA ALA A 169 -8.08 4.06 -16.00
C ALA A 169 -7.79 4.90 -14.75
N LEU A 170 -6.75 4.56 -13.96
CA LEU A 170 -6.33 5.31 -12.78
C LEU A 170 -5.02 6.10 -12.97
N GLU A 171 -4.46 6.19 -14.17
CA GLU A 171 -3.33 7.12 -14.44
C GLU A 171 -3.73 8.59 -14.19
N GLY A 172 -5.01 8.93 -14.33
CA GLY A 172 -5.54 10.26 -14.00
C GLY A 172 -5.61 10.59 -12.50
N VAL A 173 -5.41 9.62 -11.60
CA VAL A 173 -5.59 9.80 -10.13
C VAL A 173 -4.50 9.13 -9.30
N ARG A 174 -3.99 9.80 -8.27
CA ARG A 174 -3.06 9.18 -7.32
C ARG A 174 -3.83 8.19 -6.45
N THR A 175 -3.36 6.95 -6.38
CA THR A 175 -3.97 5.89 -5.57
C THR A 175 -3.23 5.73 -4.24
N VAL A 176 -3.99 5.68 -3.15
CA VAL A 176 -3.46 5.53 -1.80
C VAL A 176 -4.21 4.40 -1.11
N ALA A 177 -3.52 3.35 -0.68
CA ALA A 177 -4.06 2.39 0.26
C ALA A 177 -3.97 2.97 1.68
N TYR A 178 -5.08 3.00 2.40
CA TYR A 178 -5.13 3.35 3.81
C TYR A 178 -5.58 2.13 4.62
N VAL A 179 -4.74 1.74 5.58
CA VAL A 179 -4.91 0.56 6.43
C VAL A 179 -5.03 1.01 7.90
N PRO A 180 -6.26 1.04 8.46
CA PRO A 180 -6.52 1.52 9.82
C PRO A 180 -6.28 0.45 10.91
N GLN A 181 -6.36 -0.84 10.56
CA GLN A 181 -6.23 -2.01 11.43
C GLN A 181 -5.40 -3.09 10.70
N GLN A 182 -5.76 -4.37 10.68
CA GLN A 182 -5.06 -5.36 9.85
C GLN A 182 -5.67 -5.50 8.44
N VAL A 183 -4.83 -5.86 7.48
CA VAL A 183 -5.20 -6.38 6.15
C VAL A 183 -4.45 -7.69 5.93
N THR A 184 -5.17 -8.81 5.97
CA THR A 184 -4.62 -10.17 5.79
C THR A 184 -5.32 -10.95 4.68
N GLY A 185 -4.79 -12.14 4.36
CA GLY A 185 -5.21 -12.91 3.19
C GLY A 185 -5.01 -12.14 1.89
N HIS A 186 -5.76 -12.50 0.84
CA HIS A 186 -5.55 -11.88 -0.48
C HIS A 186 -5.96 -10.40 -0.56
N ALA A 187 -6.58 -9.82 0.48
CA ALA A 187 -6.88 -8.39 0.56
C ALA A 187 -5.61 -7.50 0.51
N VAL A 188 -4.44 -8.06 0.84
CA VAL A 188 -3.12 -7.43 0.64
C VAL A 188 -2.89 -7.02 -0.83
N LEU A 189 -3.36 -7.83 -1.79
CA LEU A 189 -3.06 -7.65 -3.22
C LEU A 189 -3.57 -6.31 -3.81
N PRO A 190 -4.83 -5.88 -3.60
CA PRO A 190 -5.27 -4.54 -3.99
C PRO A 190 -4.68 -3.40 -3.14
N ALA A 191 -4.14 -3.67 -1.94
CA ALA A 191 -3.41 -2.66 -1.17
C ALA A 191 -2.04 -2.35 -1.81
N ILE A 192 -1.26 -3.39 -2.16
CA ILE A 192 0.04 -3.22 -2.85
C ILE A 192 -0.08 -2.68 -4.29
N ALA A 193 -1.30 -2.73 -4.87
CA ALA A 193 -1.62 -2.13 -6.16
C ALA A 193 -1.68 -0.58 -6.15
N CYS A 194 -1.65 0.07 -4.98
CA CYS A 194 -1.70 1.53 -4.84
C CYS A 194 -0.31 2.19 -4.93
N GLU A 195 -0.25 3.44 -5.39
CA GLU A 195 0.99 4.23 -5.52
C GLU A 195 1.59 4.67 -4.17
N GLN A 196 0.75 4.76 -3.13
CA GLN A 196 1.19 5.01 -1.76
C GLN A 196 0.45 4.07 -0.80
N LEU A 197 1.12 3.66 0.26
CA LEU A 197 0.55 2.93 1.38
C LEU A 197 0.67 3.79 2.65
N ILE A 198 -0.44 3.94 3.37
CA ILE A 198 -0.51 4.64 4.65
C ILE A 198 -1.12 3.67 5.66
N MET A 199 -0.44 3.47 6.78
CA MET A 199 -0.83 2.54 7.83
C MET A 199 -0.98 3.29 9.15
N ASN A 200 -1.90 2.86 10.01
CA ASN A 200 -1.86 3.14 11.44
C ASN A 200 -0.54 2.56 12.02
N PRO A 201 0.16 3.20 12.97
CA PRO A 201 1.32 2.59 13.64
C PRO A 201 1.08 1.17 14.18
N ASP A 202 -0.15 0.87 14.61
CA ASP A 202 -0.54 -0.46 15.12
C ASP A 202 -1.20 -1.37 14.06
N ALA A 203 -1.15 -1.00 12.78
CA ALA A 203 -1.71 -1.78 11.67
C ALA A 203 -0.77 -2.89 11.19
N ILE A 204 -1.37 -3.97 10.67
CA ILE A 204 -0.68 -5.12 10.08
C ILE A 204 -1.05 -5.23 8.60
N LEU A 205 -0.08 -5.55 7.75
CA LEU A 205 -0.29 -5.88 6.33
C LEU A 205 0.59 -7.10 6.01
N GLY A 206 -0.02 -8.24 5.69
CA GLY A 206 0.72 -9.49 5.49
C GLY A 206 -0.19 -10.72 5.55
N ASP A 207 0.41 -11.87 5.87
CA ASP A 207 -0.26 -13.19 5.95
C ASP A 207 -1.24 -13.47 4.79
N ALA A 208 -0.80 -13.16 3.57
CA ALA A 208 -1.60 -13.25 2.37
C ALA A 208 -1.83 -14.70 1.90
N GLY A 209 -1.11 -15.66 2.49
CA GLY A 209 -1.25 -17.09 2.30
C GLY A 209 -2.07 -17.81 3.38
N GLU A 210 -2.56 -17.14 4.44
CA GLU A 210 -3.23 -17.75 5.61
C GLU A 210 -4.37 -18.73 5.27
N SER A 211 -5.02 -18.55 4.12
CA SER A 211 -6.16 -19.36 3.64
C SER A 211 -5.79 -20.45 2.63
N GLU A 212 -4.54 -20.52 2.16
CA GLU A 212 -4.06 -21.51 1.18
C GLU A 212 -3.18 -22.58 1.84
N ALA A 213 -3.55 -23.85 1.68
CA ALA A 213 -2.72 -24.97 2.15
C ALA A 213 -1.39 -25.13 1.37
N ALA A 214 -1.30 -24.58 0.15
CA ALA A 214 -0.07 -24.51 -0.64
C ALA A 214 -0.22 -23.49 -1.79
N VAL A 215 0.46 -22.34 -1.69
CA VAL A 215 0.34 -21.25 -2.67
C VAL A 215 0.86 -21.63 -4.05
N GLY A 216 -0.06 -21.72 -5.02
CA GLY A 216 0.19 -22.11 -6.40
C GLY A 216 0.97 -21.08 -7.23
N PRO A 217 1.62 -21.50 -8.34
CA PRO A 217 2.48 -20.62 -9.15
C PRO A 217 1.73 -19.45 -9.78
N THR A 218 0.44 -19.61 -10.13
CA THR A 218 -0.41 -18.54 -10.65
C THR A 218 -0.62 -17.40 -9.66
N VAL A 219 -0.76 -17.73 -8.36
CA VAL A 219 -0.92 -16.75 -7.29
C VAL A 219 0.38 -15.98 -7.11
N ARG A 220 1.51 -16.69 -6.98
CA ARG A 220 2.86 -16.09 -6.88
C ARG A 220 3.16 -15.15 -8.06
N ALA A 221 2.91 -15.58 -9.29
CA ALA A 221 3.12 -14.76 -10.48
C ALA A 221 2.25 -13.48 -10.48
N SER A 222 1.02 -13.57 -9.97
CA SER A 222 0.09 -12.43 -9.87
C SER A 222 0.52 -11.42 -8.80
N TYR A 223 1.12 -11.86 -7.69
CA TYR A 223 1.71 -10.95 -6.70
C TYR A 223 2.92 -10.19 -7.28
N VAL A 224 3.78 -10.88 -8.05
CA VAL A 224 4.91 -10.26 -8.75
C VAL A 224 4.44 -9.24 -9.80
N GLU A 225 3.39 -9.57 -10.57
CA GLU A 225 2.78 -8.67 -11.56
C GLU A 225 2.34 -7.33 -10.92
N ILE A 226 1.57 -7.40 -9.82
CA ILE A 226 1.04 -6.21 -9.16
C ILE A 226 2.14 -5.43 -8.41
N ALA A 227 3.06 -6.11 -7.74
CA ALA A 227 4.21 -5.46 -7.08
C ALA A 227 5.07 -4.67 -8.09
N ARG A 228 5.35 -5.25 -9.27
CA ARG A 228 6.09 -4.58 -10.36
C ARG A 228 5.37 -3.34 -10.91
N ALA A 229 4.04 -3.33 -10.91
CA ALA A 229 3.25 -2.27 -11.55
C ALA A 229 3.34 -0.91 -10.83
N ARG A 230 3.42 -0.89 -9.49
CA ARG A 230 3.61 0.35 -8.71
C ARG A 230 4.96 0.45 -8.00
N ARG A 231 5.60 -0.67 -7.66
CA ARG A 231 6.85 -0.76 -6.88
C ARG A 231 6.77 -0.15 -5.46
N THR A 232 5.57 0.04 -4.94
CA THR A 232 5.30 0.55 -3.59
C THR A 232 5.74 -0.42 -2.50
N ILE A 233 5.64 -1.74 -2.79
CA ILE A 233 6.26 -2.82 -2.01
C ILE A 233 7.19 -3.62 -2.95
N PRO A 234 8.43 -3.94 -2.53
CA PRO A 234 9.34 -4.78 -3.31
C PRO A 234 8.81 -6.20 -3.56
N GLU A 235 9.19 -6.81 -4.68
CA GLU A 235 8.72 -8.15 -5.09
C GLU A 235 9.00 -9.24 -4.05
N ALA A 236 10.21 -9.23 -3.46
CA ALA A 236 10.59 -10.16 -2.40
C ALA A 236 9.65 -10.07 -1.20
N ILE A 237 9.32 -8.85 -0.75
CA ILE A 237 8.39 -8.61 0.38
C ILE A 237 6.97 -9.02 0.01
N ALA A 238 6.49 -8.69 -1.19
CA ALA A 238 5.16 -9.10 -1.65
C ALA A 238 5.01 -10.62 -1.77
N LEU A 239 6.08 -11.36 -2.04
CA LEU A 239 6.10 -12.82 -2.02
C LEU A 239 6.31 -13.42 -0.61
N GLY A 240 7.07 -12.77 0.27
CA GLY A 240 7.18 -13.16 1.68
C GLY A 240 5.86 -13.01 2.45
N MET A 241 5.11 -11.94 2.18
CA MET A 241 3.73 -11.77 2.66
C MET A 241 2.82 -12.94 2.25
N LEU A 242 3.08 -13.57 1.10
CA LEU A 242 2.28 -14.64 0.54
C LEU A 242 2.77 -16.05 0.95
N VAL A 243 4.06 -16.21 1.20
CA VAL A 243 4.69 -17.50 1.56
C VAL A 243 5.57 -17.28 2.78
N SER A 244 4.98 -17.44 3.96
CA SER A 244 5.58 -17.16 5.28
C SER A 244 6.80 -18.04 5.63
N GLU A 245 7.14 -19.04 4.81
CA GLU A 245 8.36 -19.83 4.89
C GLU A 245 9.59 -19.15 4.28
N LEU A 246 9.40 -18.09 3.47
CA LEU A 246 10.50 -17.39 2.78
C LEU A 246 11.23 -16.43 3.73
N GLN A 247 12.46 -16.79 4.12
CA GLN A 247 13.35 -15.87 4.81
C GLN A 247 13.85 -14.77 3.86
N ILE A 248 13.71 -13.51 4.27
CA ILE A 248 14.11 -12.33 3.50
C ILE A 248 15.23 -11.61 4.24
N ASP A 249 16.28 -11.25 3.50
CA ASP A 249 17.39 -10.46 4.00
C ASP A 249 17.27 -9.02 3.48
N ARG A 250 17.16 -8.07 4.41
CA ARG A 250 17.28 -6.63 4.15
C ARG A 250 18.76 -6.29 4.03
N VAL A 251 19.20 -6.01 2.81
CA VAL A 251 20.60 -5.68 2.50
C VAL A 251 20.73 -4.17 2.32
N THR A 252 21.45 -3.52 3.24
CA THR A 252 21.81 -2.11 3.09
C THR A 252 23.07 -2.00 2.25
N THR A 253 22.99 -1.27 1.15
CA THR A 253 24.10 -0.99 0.22
C THR A 253 24.42 0.50 0.19
N GLY A 254 25.57 0.89 -0.35
CA GLY A 254 25.92 2.30 -0.59
C GLY A 254 24.94 3.04 -1.51
N ASN A 255 24.10 2.30 -2.26
CA ASN A 255 23.08 2.84 -3.16
C ASN A 255 21.64 2.78 -2.58
N GLY A 256 21.46 2.32 -1.34
CA GLY A 256 20.16 2.18 -0.68
C GLY A 256 19.86 0.75 -0.19
N VAL A 257 18.62 0.50 0.20
CA VAL A 257 18.17 -0.78 0.77
C VAL A 257 17.59 -1.68 -0.32
N LEU A 258 18.07 -2.93 -0.37
CA LEU A 258 17.51 -4.03 -1.15
C LEU A 258 16.87 -5.06 -0.22
N TYR A 259 15.93 -5.83 -0.76
CA TYR A 259 15.36 -7.00 -0.10
C TYR A 259 15.51 -8.18 -1.04
N VAL A 260 16.22 -9.22 -0.59
CA VAL A 260 16.53 -10.42 -1.37
C VAL A 260 16.19 -11.67 -0.58
N TRP A 261 16.00 -12.79 -1.26
CA TRP A 261 15.89 -14.09 -0.58
C TRP A 261 17.25 -14.58 -0.11
N GLN A 262 17.26 -15.40 0.93
CA GLN A 262 18.47 -16.03 1.47
C GLN A 262 19.31 -16.77 0.40
N GLU A 263 18.65 -17.42 -0.58
CA GLU A 263 19.31 -18.08 -1.73
C GLU A 263 19.99 -17.09 -2.70
N GLU A 264 19.47 -15.86 -2.80
CA GLU A 264 19.98 -14.81 -3.69
C GLU A 264 21.09 -13.98 -3.02
N LEU A 265 21.08 -13.90 -1.68
CA LEU A 265 22.09 -13.19 -0.90
C LEU A 265 23.52 -13.68 -1.18
N ALA A 266 23.70 -14.97 -1.47
CA ALA A 266 24.99 -15.52 -1.89
C ALA A 266 25.51 -14.85 -3.18
N LYS A 267 24.67 -14.79 -4.22
CA LYS A 267 24.99 -14.15 -5.51
C LYS A 267 25.21 -12.65 -5.35
N LEU A 268 24.35 -11.98 -4.56
CA LEU A 268 24.46 -10.55 -4.31
C LEU A 268 25.81 -10.17 -3.66
N ARG A 269 26.35 -11.01 -2.76
CA ARG A 269 27.69 -10.82 -2.16
C ARG A 269 28.83 -10.99 -3.15
N GLU A 270 28.65 -11.78 -4.22
CA GLU A 270 29.63 -11.93 -5.30
C GLU A 270 29.55 -10.77 -6.30
N GLU A 271 28.33 -10.29 -6.59
CA GLU A 271 28.08 -9.18 -7.52
C GLU A 271 28.34 -7.78 -6.94
N ARG A 272 28.21 -7.60 -5.61
CA ARG A 272 28.27 -6.28 -4.96
C ARG A 272 29.24 -6.20 -3.78
N ALA A 273 30.31 -5.44 -4.01
CA ALA A 273 31.22 -4.99 -2.96
C ALA A 273 30.70 -3.79 -2.13
N ASP A 274 29.52 -3.22 -2.46
CA ASP A 274 28.96 -2.03 -1.79
C ASP A 274 27.99 -2.34 -0.64
N ILE A 275 27.95 -3.60 -0.17
CA ILE A 275 27.12 -4.04 0.96
C ILE A 275 27.69 -3.54 2.29
N GLN A 276 26.85 -2.92 3.11
CA GLN A 276 27.22 -2.30 4.39
C GLN A 276 26.62 -3.02 5.61
N ALA A 277 25.38 -3.51 5.50
CA ALA A 277 24.69 -4.27 6.54
C ALA A 277 23.71 -5.27 5.92
N ILE A 278 23.41 -6.34 6.66
CA ILE A 278 22.44 -7.38 6.28
C ILE A 278 21.63 -7.72 7.53
N ASP A 279 20.32 -7.52 7.49
CA ASP A 279 19.39 -7.87 8.57
C ASP A 279 18.33 -8.84 8.04
N THR A 280 18.25 -10.05 8.59
CA THR A 280 17.13 -10.97 8.28
C THR A 280 15.85 -10.46 8.95
N ILE A 281 14.73 -10.53 8.23
CA ILE A 281 13.39 -10.07 8.64
C ILE A 281 12.32 -11.14 8.43
#